data_AF-A0A9C6U1H6-F1
#
_entry.id   AF-A0A9C6U1H6-F1
#
_cell.length_a   1.000
_cell.length_b   1.000
_cell.length_c   1.000
_cell.angle_alpha   90.00
_cell.angle_beta   90.00
_cell.angle_gamma   90.00
#
_symmetry.space_group_name_H-M   'P 1'
#
loop_
_entity.id
_entity.type
_entity.pdbx_description
1 polymer ?
#
loop_
_entity_poly.entity_id
_entity_poly.type
_entity_poly.pdbx_seq_one_letter_code
_entity_poly.pdbx_strand_id
1 'polypeptide(L)'
;MVALALVGLLLHAVPHAAPHAAPHTAPGALEHAVWQHEQRLDRDGVVVLRWNSTGLGRRAPTADSAVLVLEVAARTRGYVGLGLSPYTGTMAGADLVLAWVDDAGVPHARDYWADQNGSPTLDKNQDWRVVAAEENDTHTVVRLARPLHTQHVMDVQIQPGPVRVIFSWSGADPGRAPHYHGKEQRGVTEVCLLASAGAAPRTEVWVWLLVLTTTMGLPFATNVP
;
A
#
# COMPACT_ATOMS: atom_id res chain seq x y z
N MET A 1 46.20 -49.04 -40.71
CA MET A 1 46.05 -47.89 -39.80
C MET A 1 44.80 -47.13 -40.20
N VAL A 2 43.71 -47.31 -39.47
CA VAL A 2 42.41 -46.65 -39.74
C VAL A 2 42.22 -45.59 -38.66
N ALA A 3 42.11 -44.32 -39.08
CA ALA A 3 41.88 -43.19 -38.19
C ALA A 3 40.38 -43.05 -37.91
N LEU A 4 40.00 -43.19 -36.64
CA LEU A 4 38.65 -42.96 -36.14
C LEU A 4 38.53 -41.48 -35.74
N ALA A 5 37.74 -40.69 -36.46
CA ALA A 5 37.45 -39.30 -36.11
C ALA A 5 36.33 -39.29 -35.05
N LEU A 6 36.65 -38.89 -33.82
CA LEU A 6 35.68 -38.60 -32.77
C LEU A 6 35.27 -37.13 -32.87
N VAL A 7 34.03 -36.86 -33.27
CA VAL A 7 33.42 -35.52 -33.20
C VAL A 7 32.94 -35.30 -31.76
N GLY A 8 33.67 -34.48 -31.00
CA GLY A 8 33.28 -34.04 -29.67
C GLY A 8 32.22 -32.94 -29.74
N LEU A 9 31.02 -33.23 -29.25
CA LEU A 9 29.93 -32.26 -29.06
C LEU A 9 30.28 -31.35 -27.88
N LEU A 10 30.62 -30.09 -28.16
CA LEU A 10 30.87 -29.07 -27.14
C LEU A 10 29.53 -28.51 -26.63
N LEU A 11 29.04 -29.06 -25.51
CA LEU A 11 27.89 -28.50 -24.79
C LEU A 11 28.30 -27.16 -24.17
N HIS A 12 27.79 -26.04 -24.70
CA HIS A 12 27.97 -24.73 -24.08
C HIS A 12 27.01 -24.63 -22.89
N ALA A 13 27.54 -24.72 -21.67
CA ALA A 13 26.80 -24.41 -20.46
C ALA A 13 26.41 -22.92 -20.46
N VAL A 14 25.12 -22.63 -20.51
CA VAL A 14 24.58 -21.28 -20.27
C VAL A 14 24.79 -20.97 -18.78
N PRO A 15 25.48 -19.88 -18.40
CA PRO A 15 25.63 -19.54 -17.00
C PRO A 15 24.27 -19.20 -16.42
N HIS A 16 23.86 -19.95 -15.40
CA HIS A 16 22.67 -19.67 -14.61
C HIS A 16 22.94 -18.40 -13.78
N ALA A 17 22.30 -17.29 -14.16
CA ALA A 17 22.36 -16.07 -13.38
C ALA A 17 21.75 -16.35 -11.99
N ALA A 18 22.52 -16.11 -10.93
CA ALA A 18 22.02 -16.17 -9.57
C ALA A 18 20.81 -15.23 -9.41
N PRO A 19 19.78 -15.60 -8.62
CA PRO A 19 18.67 -14.70 -8.34
C PRO A 19 19.21 -13.43 -7.71
N HIS A 20 18.89 -12.30 -8.33
CA HIS A 20 19.19 -10.97 -7.84
C HIS A 20 18.55 -10.83 -6.45
N ALA A 21 19.36 -10.78 -5.40
CA ALA A 21 18.89 -10.53 -4.06
C ALA A 21 18.12 -9.19 -4.06
N ALA A 22 16.85 -9.23 -3.66
CA ALA A 22 16.05 -8.02 -3.49
C ALA A 22 16.74 -7.12 -2.45
N PRO A 23 16.75 -5.79 -2.65
CA PRO A 23 17.41 -4.88 -1.72
C PRO A 23 16.74 -4.97 -0.35
N HIS A 24 17.56 -5.15 0.68
CA HIS A 24 17.18 -4.99 2.08
C HIS A 24 16.49 -3.63 2.28
N THR A 25 15.30 -3.64 2.90
CA THR A 25 14.55 -2.44 3.26
C THR A 25 15.43 -1.47 4.03
N ALA A 26 15.64 -0.28 3.49
CA ALA A 26 16.43 0.76 4.17
C ALA A 26 15.68 1.25 5.43
N PRO A 27 16.37 1.45 6.56
CA PRO A 27 15.78 2.13 7.72
C PRO A 27 15.30 3.53 7.29
N GLY A 28 14.01 3.84 7.55
CA GLY A 28 13.36 5.09 7.15
C GLY A 28 12.33 4.98 6.01
N ALA A 29 12.02 3.79 5.49
CA ALA A 29 11.09 3.61 4.37
C ALA A 29 9.64 4.11 4.61
N LEU A 30 9.23 4.24 5.88
CA LEU A 30 7.93 4.81 6.27
C LEU A 30 8.00 6.27 6.74
N GLU A 31 9.19 6.87 6.85
CA GLU A 31 9.32 8.24 7.34
C GLU A 31 8.74 9.30 6.36
N HIS A 32 8.03 10.27 6.94
CA HIS A 32 7.60 11.55 6.36
C HIS A 32 6.74 11.51 5.09
N ALA A 33 5.89 10.49 4.91
CA ALA A 33 4.79 10.62 3.96
C ALA A 33 3.72 11.56 4.55
N VAL A 34 3.57 12.75 3.95
CA VAL A 34 2.43 13.62 4.22
C VAL A 34 1.25 13.09 3.40
N TRP A 35 0.24 12.57 4.10
CA TRP A 35 -0.97 12.04 3.51
C TRP A 35 -2.04 13.13 3.38
N GLN A 36 -2.62 13.27 2.19
CA GLN A 36 -3.72 14.19 1.89
C GLN A 36 -5.02 13.71 2.51
N HIS A 37 -5.16 12.39 2.64
CA HIS A 37 -6.37 11.76 3.14
C HIS A 37 -6.03 10.67 4.15
N GLU A 38 -6.84 10.60 5.21
CA GLU A 38 -6.86 9.53 6.19
C GLU A 38 -8.31 9.17 6.48
N GLN A 39 -8.62 7.88 6.52
CA GLN A 39 -9.95 7.36 6.81
C GLN A 39 -9.83 6.11 7.68
N ARG A 40 -10.56 6.08 8.80
CA ARG A 40 -10.79 4.83 9.56
C ARG A 40 -11.80 3.98 8.78
N LEU A 41 -11.47 2.70 8.58
CA LEU A 41 -12.34 1.79 7.84
C LEU A 41 -13.38 1.12 8.76
N ASP A 42 -13.04 0.94 10.03
CA ASP A 42 -13.96 0.48 11.08
C ASP A 42 -14.17 1.53 12.18
N ARG A 43 -15.18 1.29 13.02
CA ARG A 43 -15.56 2.18 14.13
C ARG A 43 -14.45 2.35 15.16
N ASP A 44 -13.66 1.30 15.40
CA ASP A 44 -12.69 1.21 16.49
C ASP A 44 -11.27 1.61 16.04
N GLY A 45 -11.13 2.00 14.77
CA GLY A 45 -9.85 2.36 14.16
C GLY A 45 -8.85 1.21 14.20
N VAL A 46 -9.33 -0.02 14.02
CA VAL A 46 -8.46 -1.19 13.87
C VAL A 46 -7.73 -1.13 12.55
N VAL A 47 -8.39 -0.72 11.48
CA VAL A 47 -7.83 -0.51 10.15
C VAL A 47 -7.99 0.94 9.73
N VAL A 48 -6.87 1.57 9.38
CA VAL A 48 -6.79 2.96 8.90
C VAL A 48 -6.17 2.96 7.52
N LEU A 49 -6.82 3.64 6.59
CA LEU A 49 -6.36 3.85 5.22
C LEU A 49 -5.89 5.29 5.05
N ARG A 50 -4.71 5.46 4.46
CA ARG A 50 -4.14 6.76 4.08
C ARG A 50 -3.76 6.75 2.61
N TRP A 51 -3.99 7.85 1.91
CA TRP A 51 -3.62 7.94 0.50
C TRP A 51 -3.40 9.38 0.05
N ASN A 52 -2.67 9.49 -1.05
CA ASN A 52 -2.50 10.73 -1.80
C ASN A 52 -3.19 10.57 -3.14
N SER A 53 -4.02 11.54 -3.52
CA SER A 53 -4.69 11.58 -4.83
C SER A 53 -3.73 12.04 -5.95
N THR A 54 -2.41 12.01 -5.72
CA THR A 54 -1.41 12.70 -6.55
C THR A 54 -1.08 11.89 -7.80
N GLY A 55 -1.09 12.56 -8.96
CA GLY A 55 -1.06 11.97 -10.30
C GLY A 55 -1.97 12.69 -11.30
N LEU A 56 -2.86 13.56 -10.81
CA LEU A 56 -3.90 14.28 -11.58
C LEU A 56 -3.58 15.78 -11.80
N GLY A 57 -2.33 16.13 -12.10
CA GLY A 57 -2.02 17.46 -12.64
C GLY A 57 -2.43 17.55 -14.12
N ARG A 58 -2.56 18.77 -14.70
CA ARG A 58 -2.87 19.05 -16.13
C ARG A 58 -1.94 18.37 -17.17
N ARG A 59 -1.00 17.53 -16.72
CA ARG A 59 -0.02 16.82 -17.50
C ARG A 59 0.32 15.46 -16.88
N ALA A 60 -0.69 14.78 -16.31
CA ALA A 60 -0.57 13.36 -16.02
C ALA A 60 -0.09 12.65 -17.30
N PRO A 61 0.97 11.81 -17.26
CA PRO A 61 1.14 10.82 -18.32
C PRO A 61 -0.20 10.06 -18.40
N THR A 62 -0.64 9.76 -19.61
CA THR A 62 -1.95 9.17 -19.95
C THR A 62 -2.54 8.31 -18.83
N ALA A 63 -3.85 8.37 -18.58
CA ALA A 63 -4.53 7.69 -17.48
C ALA A 63 -4.07 6.23 -17.23
N ASP A 64 -3.58 5.57 -18.27
CA ASP A 64 -2.93 4.26 -18.33
C ASP A 64 -1.58 4.11 -17.58
N SER A 65 -0.96 5.20 -17.11
CA SER A 65 0.34 5.19 -16.39
C SER A 65 0.27 5.79 -14.99
N ALA A 66 -0.92 6.22 -14.55
CA ALA A 66 -1.10 6.77 -13.22
C ALA A 66 -1.13 5.64 -12.17
N VAL A 67 -0.50 5.88 -11.02
CA VAL A 67 -0.37 4.91 -9.92
C VAL A 67 -0.96 5.52 -8.66
N LEU A 68 -1.83 4.77 -7.98
CA LEU A 68 -2.26 5.06 -6.62
C LEU A 68 -1.22 4.50 -5.64
N VAL A 69 -0.82 5.32 -4.68
CA VAL A 69 -0.07 4.88 -3.50
C VAL A 69 -0.95 5.11 -2.27
N LEU A 70 -1.15 4.04 -1.52
CA LEU A 70 -1.91 4.05 -0.28
C LEU A 70 -1.14 3.33 0.82
N GLU A 71 -1.48 3.61 2.06
CA GLU A 71 -0.96 2.96 3.24
C GLU A 71 -2.13 2.45 4.07
N VAL A 72 -2.04 1.18 4.44
CA VAL A 72 -2.99 0.55 5.35
C VAL A 72 -2.25 0.20 6.64
N ALA A 73 -2.77 0.70 7.75
CA ALA A 73 -2.31 0.36 9.09
C ALA A 73 -3.39 -0.48 9.77
N ALA A 74 -3.04 -1.67 10.23
CA ALA A 74 -3.95 -2.56 10.94
C ALA A 74 -3.40 -2.91 12.32
N ARG A 75 -4.25 -2.89 13.35
CA ARG A 75 -3.91 -3.34 14.71
C ARG A 75 -3.87 -4.87 14.77
N THR A 76 -2.83 -5.43 14.18
CA THR A 76 -2.57 -6.86 14.05
C THR A 76 -1.07 -7.13 13.95
N ARG A 77 -0.68 -8.40 14.01
CA ARG A 77 0.68 -8.90 13.79
C ARG A 77 0.68 -10.02 12.73
N GLY A 78 -0.08 -9.78 11.69
CA GLY A 78 -0.42 -10.77 10.68
C GLY A 78 -0.87 -10.04 9.44
N TYR A 79 -1.71 -10.66 8.63
CA TYR A 79 -2.12 -9.98 7.40
C TYR A 79 -3.21 -8.93 7.60
N VAL A 80 -3.17 -7.95 6.70
CA VAL A 80 -4.28 -7.08 6.35
C VAL A 80 -4.72 -7.38 4.91
N GLY A 81 -6.01 -7.53 4.71
CA GLY A 81 -6.64 -7.63 3.41
C GLY A 81 -7.33 -6.32 3.07
N LEU A 82 -7.13 -5.83 1.85
CA LEU A 82 -7.80 -4.66 1.30
C LEU A 82 -8.39 -5.05 -0.05
N GLY A 83 -9.53 -4.46 -0.44
CA GLY A 83 -10.09 -4.73 -1.74
C GLY A 83 -11.02 -3.64 -2.24
N LEU A 84 -11.16 -3.57 -3.57
CA LEU A 84 -12.07 -2.69 -4.27
C LEU A 84 -13.28 -3.50 -4.72
N SER A 85 -14.46 -3.16 -4.20
CA SER A 85 -15.72 -3.82 -4.55
C SER A 85 -16.54 -2.90 -5.47
N PRO A 86 -16.80 -3.29 -6.73
CA PRO A 86 -17.38 -2.40 -7.74
C PRO A 86 -18.89 -2.14 -7.55
N TYR A 87 -19.62 -3.00 -6.82
CA TYR A 87 -21.09 -2.93 -6.79
C TYR A 87 -21.69 -2.88 -5.38
N THR A 88 -21.44 -3.89 -4.57
CA THR A 88 -22.23 -4.17 -3.37
C THR A 88 -21.47 -3.94 -2.07
N GLY A 89 -20.13 -3.84 -2.12
CA GLY A 89 -19.30 -3.91 -0.92
C GLY A 89 -19.14 -5.34 -0.40
N THR A 90 -19.53 -6.34 -1.19
CA THR A 90 -19.23 -7.74 -0.91
C THR A 90 -17.90 -8.15 -1.52
N MET A 91 -17.38 -9.29 -1.07
CA MET A 91 -16.13 -9.86 -1.59
C MET A 91 -16.30 -10.41 -3.00
N ALA A 92 -17.46 -10.96 -3.35
CA ALA A 92 -17.75 -11.40 -4.71
C ALA A 92 -17.59 -10.23 -5.72
N GLY A 93 -16.80 -10.46 -6.76
CA GLY A 93 -16.42 -9.49 -7.79
C GLY A 93 -15.36 -8.49 -7.37
N ALA A 94 -14.72 -8.66 -6.21
CA ALA A 94 -13.72 -7.71 -5.72
C ALA A 94 -12.29 -8.03 -6.22
N ASP A 95 -11.55 -6.96 -6.46
CA ASP A 95 -10.09 -6.91 -6.66
C ASP A 95 -9.45 -6.75 -5.28
N LEU A 96 -8.53 -7.65 -4.92
CA LEU A 96 -8.08 -7.84 -3.54
C LEU A 96 -6.56 -7.88 -3.44
N VAL A 97 -6.03 -7.30 -2.38
CA VAL A 97 -4.64 -7.50 -1.96
C VAL A 97 -4.61 -7.99 -0.54
N LEU A 98 -3.79 -9.03 -0.29
CA LEU A 98 -3.39 -9.43 1.04
C LEU A 98 -1.94 -9.02 1.26
N ALA A 99 -1.66 -8.31 2.35
CA ALA A 99 -0.33 -7.85 2.69
C ALA A 99 0.03 -8.13 4.15
N TRP A 100 1.29 -8.45 4.41
CA TRP A 100 1.82 -8.79 5.73
C TRP A 100 3.34 -8.60 5.76
N VAL A 101 3.94 -8.72 6.94
CA VAL A 101 5.39 -8.78 7.15
C VAL A 101 5.68 -10.11 7.82
N ASP A 102 6.56 -10.92 7.24
CA ASP A 102 6.85 -12.23 7.81
C ASP A 102 7.77 -12.16 9.05
N ASP A 103 7.96 -13.30 9.73
CA ASP A 103 8.83 -13.43 10.90
C ASP A 103 10.29 -12.98 10.68
N ALA A 104 10.75 -12.93 9.42
CA ALA A 104 12.08 -12.44 9.06
C ALA A 104 12.11 -10.93 8.78
N GLY A 105 10.98 -10.24 8.93
CA GLY A 105 10.80 -8.81 8.64
C GLY A 105 10.63 -8.53 7.15
N VAL A 106 10.36 -9.54 6.32
CA VAL A 106 10.23 -9.36 4.87
C VAL A 106 8.78 -8.99 4.52
N PRO A 107 8.56 -7.88 3.80
CA PRO A 107 7.22 -7.50 3.37
C PRO A 107 6.70 -8.39 2.24
N HIS A 108 5.41 -8.68 2.29
CA HIS A 108 4.69 -9.40 1.24
C HIS A 108 3.41 -8.69 0.85
N ALA A 109 3.08 -8.73 -0.44
CA ALA A 109 1.74 -8.47 -0.95
C ALA A 109 1.43 -9.49 -2.03
N ARG A 110 0.18 -9.96 -2.05
CA ARG A 110 -0.34 -10.85 -3.09
C ARG A 110 -1.69 -10.35 -3.56
N ASP A 111 -1.83 -10.31 -4.87
CA ASP A 111 -3.01 -9.90 -5.60
C ASP A 111 -3.95 -11.08 -5.84
N TYR A 112 -5.23 -10.86 -5.62
CA TYR A 112 -6.27 -11.86 -5.68
C TYR A 112 -7.53 -11.28 -6.30
N TRP A 113 -8.32 -12.17 -6.89
CA TRP A 113 -9.69 -11.88 -7.30
C TRP A 113 -10.66 -12.86 -6.64
N ALA A 114 -11.84 -12.37 -6.26
CA ALA A 114 -12.88 -13.19 -5.68
C ALA A 114 -14.09 -13.30 -6.60
N ASP A 115 -14.35 -14.49 -7.14
CA ASP A 115 -15.56 -14.79 -7.90
C ASP A 115 -16.82 -14.86 -7.03
N GLN A 116 -16.64 -15.16 -5.74
CA GLN A 116 -17.70 -15.38 -4.77
C GLN A 116 -17.31 -14.87 -3.37
N ASN A 117 -18.26 -14.94 -2.43
CA ASN A 117 -17.99 -14.67 -1.02
C ASN A 117 -17.33 -15.90 -0.37
N GLY A 118 -16.07 -16.16 -0.70
CA GLY A 118 -15.32 -17.32 -0.24
C GLY A 118 -13.81 -17.13 -0.40
N SER A 119 -13.08 -18.24 -0.47
CA SER A 119 -11.63 -18.21 -0.70
C SER A 119 -11.33 -17.56 -2.05
N PRO A 120 -10.51 -16.50 -2.10
CA PRO A 120 -10.21 -15.83 -3.34
C PRO A 120 -9.15 -16.60 -4.14
N THR A 121 -9.10 -16.36 -5.44
CA THR A 121 -8.13 -16.97 -6.36
C THR A 121 -6.96 -16.02 -6.56
N LEU A 122 -5.74 -16.54 -6.47
CA LEU A 122 -4.53 -15.75 -6.75
C LEU A 122 -4.60 -15.25 -8.19
N ASP A 123 -4.42 -13.94 -8.38
CA ASP A 123 -4.45 -13.38 -9.72
C ASP A 123 -3.16 -13.76 -10.48
N LYS A 124 -3.31 -14.06 -11.77
CA LYS A 124 -2.16 -14.34 -12.65
C LYS A 124 -1.34 -13.08 -12.89
N ASN A 125 -2.00 -11.93 -12.82
CA ASN A 125 -1.39 -10.62 -12.91
C ASN A 125 -1.32 -10.05 -11.50
N GLN A 126 -0.14 -9.59 -11.07
CA GLN A 126 0.03 -9.01 -9.73
C GLN A 126 0.24 -7.52 -9.89
N ASP A 127 -0.85 -6.76 -9.77
CA ASP A 127 -0.89 -5.31 -10.02
C ASP A 127 -0.59 -4.50 -8.76
N TRP A 128 -0.89 -5.07 -7.59
CA TRP A 128 -0.49 -4.55 -6.29
C TRP A 128 0.97 -4.89 -5.97
N ARG A 129 1.74 -3.91 -5.50
CA ARG A 129 3.12 -4.11 -5.02
C ARG A 129 3.37 -3.40 -3.70
N VAL A 130 4.24 -3.99 -2.88
CA VAL A 130 4.72 -3.32 -1.66
C VAL A 130 5.70 -2.21 -2.04
N VAL A 131 5.47 -1.03 -1.47
CA VAL A 131 6.41 0.11 -1.50
C VAL A 131 7.25 0.12 -0.24
N ALA A 132 6.63 -0.09 0.91
CA ALA A 132 7.25 -0.19 2.22
C ALA A 132 6.32 -0.97 3.16
N ALA A 133 6.88 -1.65 4.15
CA ALA A 133 6.07 -2.16 5.25
C ALA A 133 6.90 -2.23 6.53
N GLU A 134 6.21 -2.21 7.65
CA GLU A 134 6.76 -2.57 8.95
C GLU A 134 5.72 -3.33 9.76
N GLU A 135 6.20 -4.17 10.66
CA GLU A 135 5.39 -4.73 11.72
C GLU A 135 6.08 -4.46 13.06
N ASN A 136 5.29 -4.05 14.05
CA ASN A 136 5.72 -3.90 15.43
C ASN A 136 4.80 -4.73 16.36
N ASP A 137 5.00 -4.59 17.67
CA ASP A 137 4.28 -5.37 18.69
C ASP A 137 2.74 -5.26 18.63
N THR A 138 2.20 -4.27 17.92
CA THR A 138 0.76 -3.97 17.91
C THR A 138 0.16 -3.77 16.53
N HIS A 139 0.98 -3.49 15.52
CA HIS A 139 0.49 -3.11 14.20
C HIS A 139 1.36 -3.65 13.07
N THR A 140 0.68 -4.02 11.99
CA THR A 140 1.25 -4.20 10.66
C THR A 140 0.86 -2.97 9.84
N VAL A 141 1.84 -2.29 9.26
CA VAL A 141 1.63 -1.12 8.40
C VAL A 141 2.25 -1.41 7.05
N VAL A 142 1.45 -1.33 5.98
CA VAL A 142 1.90 -1.62 4.62
C VAL A 142 1.54 -0.47 3.69
N ARG A 143 2.53 0.07 2.99
CA ARG A 143 2.36 0.98 1.87
C ARG A 143 2.36 0.19 0.57
N LEU A 144 1.28 0.34 -0.19
CA LEU A 144 1.03 -0.37 -1.44
C LEU A 144 0.95 0.61 -2.60
N ALA A 145 1.36 0.15 -3.78
CA ALA A 145 1.15 0.86 -5.03
C ALA A 145 0.39 -0.03 -6.03
N ARG A 146 -0.53 0.58 -6.77
CA ARG A 146 -1.31 -0.08 -7.82
C ARG A 146 -1.58 0.90 -8.97
N PRO A 147 -1.49 0.49 -10.24
CA PRO A 147 -1.99 1.30 -11.35
C PRO A 147 -3.47 1.71 -11.12
N LEU A 148 -3.85 2.91 -11.56
CA LEU A 148 -5.26 3.32 -11.54
C LEU A 148 -6.09 2.45 -12.49
N HIS A 149 -5.51 2.19 -13.66
CA HIS A 149 -6.08 1.35 -14.69
C HIS A 149 -5.16 0.15 -14.93
N THR A 150 -5.72 -1.04 -14.85
CA THR A 150 -5.03 -2.28 -15.19
C THR A 150 -5.64 -2.85 -16.46
N GLN A 151 -4.90 -3.71 -17.16
CA GLN A 151 -5.36 -4.31 -18.42
C GLN A 151 -6.17 -5.59 -18.23
N HIS A 152 -6.45 -5.95 -16.98
CA HIS A 152 -7.09 -7.22 -16.63
C HIS A 152 -8.57 -7.01 -16.30
N VAL A 153 -9.42 -7.90 -16.84
CA VAL A 153 -10.88 -7.74 -16.82
C VAL A 153 -11.51 -7.98 -15.44
N MET A 154 -10.78 -8.63 -14.54
CA MET A 154 -11.25 -8.94 -13.18
C MET A 154 -10.93 -7.82 -12.18
N ASP A 155 -10.17 -6.83 -12.62
CA ASP A 155 -9.67 -5.76 -11.77
C ASP A 155 -10.59 -4.55 -11.82
N VAL A 156 -10.69 -3.86 -10.69
CA VAL A 156 -11.50 -2.65 -10.61
C VAL A 156 -10.71 -1.46 -11.14
N GLN A 157 -11.24 -0.80 -12.16
CA GLN A 157 -10.66 0.45 -12.67
C GLN A 157 -10.94 1.58 -11.68
N ILE A 158 -9.91 2.24 -11.17
CA ILE A 158 -10.05 3.30 -10.17
C ILE A 158 -10.36 4.62 -10.90
N GLN A 159 -11.55 5.14 -10.66
CA GLN A 159 -12.07 6.35 -11.30
C GLN A 159 -12.45 7.40 -10.24
N PRO A 160 -12.58 8.69 -10.62
CA PRO A 160 -13.12 9.72 -9.74
C PRO A 160 -14.51 9.34 -9.21
N GLY A 161 -14.69 9.45 -7.89
CA GLY A 161 -15.95 9.12 -7.22
C GLY A 161 -15.78 8.10 -6.09
N PRO A 162 -16.90 7.72 -5.45
CA PRO A 162 -16.89 6.75 -4.37
C PRO A 162 -16.60 5.33 -4.88
N VAL A 163 -15.75 4.61 -4.15
CA VAL A 163 -15.56 3.17 -4.27
C VAL A 163 -15.75 2.52 -2.91
N ARG A 164 -16.31 1.31 -2.89
CA ARG A 164 -16.44 0.52 -1.66
C ARG A 164 -15.13 -0.21 -1.41
N VAL A 165 -14.38 0.26 -0.42
CA VAL A 165 -13.20 -0.42 0.09
C VAL A 165 -13.66 -1.48 1.08
N ILE A 166 -13.43 -2.74 0.75
CA ILE A 166 -13.57 -3.84 1.70
C ILE A 166 -12.23 -4.09 2.37
N PHE A 167 -12.28 -4.50 3.64
CA PHE A 167 -11.07 -4.76 4.41
C PHE A 167 -11.26 -5.97 5.31
N SER A 168 -10.15 -6.59 5.67
CA SER A 168 -10.08 -7.65 6.66
C SER A 168 -8.72 -7.66 7.34
N TRP A 169 -8.61 -8.35 8.47
CA TRP A 169 -7.32 -8.56 9.13
C TRP A 169 -7.30 -9.89 9.85
N SER A 170 -6.11 -10.43 10.09
CA SER A 170 -5.91 -11.61 10.92
C SER A 170 -4.67 -11.44 11.77
N GLY A 171 -4.69 -12.02 12.97
CA GLY A 171 -3.55 -12.06 13.90
C GLY A 171 -2.46 -13.06 13.50
N ALA A 172 -2.57 -13.69 12.34
CA ALA A 172 -1.58 -14.61 11.80
C ALA A 172 -1.32 -14.28 10.32
N ASP A 173 -0.08 -14.49 9.90
CA ASP A 173 0.32 -14.46 8.50
C ASP A 173 -0.40 -15.54 7.67
N PRO A 174 -0.61 -15.29 6.38
CA PRO A 174 -1.17 -16.30 5.51
C PRO A 174 -0.09 -17.38 5.28
N GLY A 175 -0.52 -18.64 5.21
CA GLY A 175 0.35 -19.72 4.79
C GLY A 175 0.57 -19.69 3.27
N ARG A 176 0.23 -20.80 2.61
CA ARG A 176 0.29 -20.85 1.13
C ARG A 176 -0.83 -20.07 0.45
N ALA A 177 -1.94 -19.85 1.16
CA ALA A 177 -3.14 -19.17 0.67
C ALA A 177 -3.80 -18.39 1.83
N PRO A 178 -4.70 -17.44 1.53
CA PRO A 178 -5.44 -16.71 2.56
C PRO A 178 -6.30 -17.67 3.40
N HIS A 179 -6.23 -17.55 4.72
CA HIS A 179 -7.19 -18.19 5.63
C HIS A 179 -8.36 -17.26 5.93
N TYR A 180 -9.38 -17.79 6.59
CA TYR A 180 -10.55 -17.01 6.94
C TYR A 180 -10.22 -16.02 8.08
N HIS A 181 -10.45 -14.73 7.83
CA HIS A 181 -10.30 -13.64 8.79
C HIS A 181 -11.40 -13.62 9.89
N GLY A 182 -12.30 -14.61 9.97
CA GLY A 182 -13.40 -14.57 10.94
C GLY A 182 -14.54 -13.62 10.58
N LYS A 183 -15.60 -13.64 11.38
CA LYS A 183 -16.83 -12.87 11.10
C LYS A 183 -16.71 -11.38 11.44
N GLU A 184 -15.89 -11.06 12.43
CA GLU A 184 -15.77 -9.71 13.00
C GLU A 184 -14.57 -8.94 12.45
N GLN A 185 -13.54 -9.61 11.93
CA GLN A 185 -12.30 -8.98 11.46
C GLN A 185 -12.39 -8.60 9.97
N ARG A 186 -13.50 -7.94 9.61
CA ARG A 186 -13.79 -7.48 8.26
C ARG A 186 -14.80 -6.35 8.23
N GLY A 187 -14.84 -5.61 7.14
CA GLY A 187 -15.87 -4.61 6.92
C GLY A 187 -15.84 -4.02 5.51
N VAL A 188 -16.63 -2.96 5.36
CA VAL A 188 -16.70 -2.16 4.14
C VAL A 188 -16.85 -0.68 4.51
N THR A 189 -16.17 0.17 3.76
CA THR A 189 -16.22 1.63 3.88
C THR A 189 -16.27 2.23 2.48
N GLU A 190 -17.13 3.21 2.26
CA GLU A 190 -17.10 3.98 1.03
C GLU A 190 -16.02 5.07 1.12
N VAL A 191 -15.16 5.15 0.11
CA VAL A 191 -14.00 6.05 0.06
C VAL A 191 -13.89 6.67 -1.32
N CYS A 192 -13.53 7.95 -1.40
CA CYS A 192 -13.14 8.58 -2.66
C CYS A 192 -11.62 8.57 -2.80
N LEU A 193 -11.08 7.54 -3.48
CA LEU A 193 -9.63 7.39 -3.68
C LEU A 193 -9.08 8.45 -4.65
N LEU A 194 -9.91 8.91 -5.59
CA LEU A 194 -9.62 10.01 -6.48
C LEU A 194 -10.65 11.12 -6.26
N ALA A 195 -10.18 12.37 -6.19
CA ALA A 195 -11.06 13.51 -6.10
C ALA A 195 -11.97 13.60 -7.33
N SER A 196 -13.28 13.78 -7.11
CA SER A 196 -14.20 14.16 -8.17
C SER A 196 -13.80 15.53 -8.73
N ALA A 197 -13.76 15.66 -10.07
CA ALA A 197 -13.49 16.92 -10.74
C ALA A 197 -14.49 18.00 -10.26
N GLY A 198 -14.07 18.86 -9.33
CA GLY A 198 -14.94 19.86 -8.70
C GLY A 198 -14.68 20.10 -7.21
N ALA A 199 -14.00 19.18 -6.51
CA ALA A 199 -13.55 19.42 -5.14
C ALA A 199 -12.34 20.37 -5.16
N ALA A 200 -12.58 21.67 -4.95
CA ALA A 200 -11.49 22.63 -4.77
C ALA A 200 -10.59 22.19 -3.59
N PRO A 201 -9.25 22.31 -3.70
CA PRO A 201 -8.38 21.99 -2.59
C PRO A 201 -8.67 22.96 -1.44
N ARG A 202 -9.05 22.44 -0.26
CA ARG A 202 -9.02 23.22 0.98
C ARG A 202 -7.55 23.44 1.35
N THR A 203 -6.99 24.57 0.96
CA THR A 203 -5.69 25.01 1.46
C THR A 203 -5.87 25.53 2.88
N GLU A 204 -5.69 24.68 3.88
CA GLU A 204 -5.34 25.14 5.24
C GLU A 204 -3.82 25.26 5.32
N VAL A 205 -3.33 26.50 5.30
CA VAL A 205 -1.93 26.82 5.50
C VAL A 205 -1.70 26.97 7.01
N TRP A 206 -1.03 25.99 7.62
CA TRP A 206 -0.55 26.10 8.99
C TRP A 206 0.67 27.02 9.04
N VAL A 207 0.47 28.26 9.49
CA VAL A 207 1.57 29.19 9.81
C VAL A 207 2.06 28.86 11.22
N TRP A 208 3.24 28.27 11.34
CA TRP A 208 3.92 28.15 12.63
C TRP A 208 4.48 29.52 13.05
N LEU A 209 3.87 30.15 14.05
CA LEU A 209 4.48 31.28 14.75
C LEU A 209 5.43 30.73 15.82
N LEU A 210 6.74 30.73 15.54
CA LEU A 210 7.76 30.48 16.55
C LEU A 210 7.92 31.74 17.41
N VAL A 211 7.35 31.74 18.62
CA VAL A 211 7.65 32.76 19.64
C VAL A 211 8.91 32.31 20.39
N LEU A 212 10.08 32.82 19.99
CA LEU A 212 11.28 32.75 20.80
C LEU A 212 11.20 33.87 21.84
N THR A 213 10.92 33.54 23.10
CA THR A 213 11.13 34.48 24.21
C THR A 213 12.61 34.46 24.58
N THR A 214 13.34 35.50 24.21
CA THR A 214 14.66 35.77 24.78
C THR A 214 14.47 36.67 25.99
N THR A 215 14.69 36.13 27.19
CA THR A 215 14.79 36.92 28.42
C THR A 215 16.09 37.73 28.36
N MET A 216 16.02 39.00 27.98
CA MET A 216 17.10 39.95 28.27
C MET A 216 16.77 40.71 29.55
N GLY A 217 17.62 40.54 30.55
CA GLY A 217 17.59 41.29 31.80
C GLY A 217 17.82 42.78 31.55
N LEU A 218 17.01 43.61 32.20
CA LEU A 218 17.19 45.06 32.24
C LEU A 218 18.28 45.41 33.27
N PRO A 219 19.22 46.32 32.95
CA PRO A 219 20.00 46.98 33.98
C PRO A 219 19.20 48.11 34.64
N PHE A 220 19.60 48.38 35.88
CA PHE A 220 19.02 49.32 36.83
C PHE A 220 18.89 50.77 36.32
N ALA A 221 17.87 51.42 36.88
CA ALA A 221 17.49 52.81 36.68
C ALA A 221 18.61 53.81 37.01
N THR A 222 18.67 54.88 36.23
CA THR A 222 19.28 56.15 36.65
C THR A 222 18.17 57.15 36.95
N ASN A 223 18.35 57.83 38.10
CA ASN A 223 17.47 58.83 38.72
C ASN A 223 17.16 60.02 37.81
N VAL A 224 16.10 60.75 38.20
CA VAL A 224 16.09 62.20 38.58
C VAL A 224 14.63 62.67 38.69
N PRO A 225 14.29 63.66 39.55
CA PRO A 225 15.17 64.55 40.31
C PRO A 225 15.28 64.28 41.81
#